data_AF-A0A4Y2IUF3-F1
#
_entry.id   AF-A0A4Y2IUF3-F1
#
_cell.length_a   1.000
_cell.length_b   1.000
_cell.length_c   1.000
_cell.angle_alpha   90.00
_cell.angle_beta   90.00
_cell.angle_gamma   90.00
#
_symmetry.space_group_name_H-M   'P 1'
#
loop_
_entity.id
_entity.type
_entity.pdbx_description
1 polymer ?
#
loop_
_entity_poly.entity_id
_entity_poly.type
_entity_poly.pdbx_seq_one_letter_code
_entity_poly.pdbx_strand_id
1 'polypeptide(L)'
;MVRFTGSPGIHAVCVCVIHQNVYLLASVLNLHHKEAIHQLMDKIVCSRDKRACMLRCYTDCPNNKEPLKNYLSDLLKDYVDEEEIQFSQWFNDGRMKIQTMTLPVEKFMVTEKIVALIPHSYISKIQSSYLKTRKENLKDDECLILMEFAENYNFVLQNEVQ
;
A
#
# COMPACT_ATOMS: atom_id res chain seq x y z
N MET A 1 -0.35 8.75 9.00
CA MET A 1 0.52 7.73 8.38
C MET A 1 1.42 7.25 9.49
N VAL A 2 1.27 6.00 9.92
CA VAL A 2 2.06 5.51 11.04
C VAL A 2 3.40 4.99 10.54
N ARG A 3 4.47 5.38 11.24
CA ARG A 3 5.83 4.95 10.94
C ARG A 3 6.56 4.59 12.21
N PHE A 4 7.25 3.46 12.20
CA PHE A 4 8.30 3.21 13.17
C PHE A 4 9.46 4.16 12.93
N THR A 5 9.70 5.06 13.89
CA THR A 5 11.00 5.69 14.06
C THR A 5 11.81 4.80 14.97
N GLY A 6 12.70 3.99 14.39
CA GLY A 6 13.69 3.25 15.17
C GLY A 6 15.06 3.37 14.50
N SER A 7 16.08 3.26 15.35
CA SER A 7 17.53 3.25 15.17
C SER A 7 18.09 3.17 13.73
N PRO A 8 19.26 3.78 13.45
CA PRO A 8 19.86 3.79 12.11
C PRO A 8 19.98 2.35 11.57
N GLY A 9 19.17 2.04 10.55
CA GLY A 9 19.04 0.70 9.99
C GLY A 9 17.60 0.24 9.71
N ILE A 10 16.58 0.84 10.33
CA ILE A 10 15.18 0.48 10.05
C ILE A 10 14.70 1.26 8.83
N HIS A 11 14.49 0.54 7.71
CA HIS A 11 13.91 1.12 6.50
C HIS A 11 12.55 1.76 6.83
N ALA A 12 12.33 3.01 6.40
CA ALA A 12 11.04 3.69 6.55
C ALA A 12 9.97 3.00 5.69
N VAL A 13 9.33 1.98 6.23
CA VAL A 13 8.24 1.23 5.60
C VAL A 13 6.91 1.75 6.14
N CYS A 14 5.93 1.95 5.27
CA CYS A 14 4.58 2.29 5.69
C CYS A 14 3.85 1.03 6.14
N VAL A 15 3.34 1.04 7.36
CA VAL A 15 2.62 -0.08 7.99
C VAL A 15 1.12 0.18 8.11
N CYS A 16 0.54 0.99 7.23
CA CYS A 16 -0.90 1.26 7.28
C CYS A 16 -1.75 0.11 6.72
N VAL A 17 -3.06 0.15 7.00
CA VAL A 17 -4.06 -0.79 6.44
C VAL A 17 -3.93 -0.92 4.92
N ILE A 18 -3.71 0.19 4.22
CA ILE A 18 -3.70 0.25 2.75
C ILE A 18 -2.52 -0.57 2.20
N HIS A 19 -1.31 -0.41 2.75
CA HIS A 19 -0.14 -1.16 2.32
C HIS A 19 -0.24 -2.62 2.76
N GLN A 20 -0.58 -2.88 4.02
CA GLN A 20 -0.61 -4.24 4.56
C GLN A 20 -1.67 -5.10 3.87
N ASN A 21 -2.85 -4.56 3.57
CA ASN A 21 -3.87 -5.32 2.84
C ASN A 21 -3.44 -5.66 1.42
N VAL A 22 -2.71 -4.76 0.74
CA VAL A 22 -2.14 -5.10 -0.57
C VAL A 22 -1.04 -6.15 -0.46
N TYR A 23 -0.18 -6.10 0.56
CA TYR A 23 0.82 -7.15 0.79
C TYR A 23 0.18 -8.52 1.04
N LEU A 24 -0.85 -8.58 1.88
CA LEU A 24 -1.56 -9.82 2.17
C LEU A 24 -2.25 -10.37 0.90
N LEU A 25 -2.94 -9.54 0.13
CA LEU A 25 -3.56 -9.94 -1.13
C LEU A 25 -2.53 -10.39 -2.18
N ALA A 26 -1.42 -9.67 -2.30
CA ALA A 26 -0.35 -10.00 -3.23
C ALA A 26 0.30 -11.36 -2.89
N SER A 27 0.38 -11.71 -1.60
CA SER A 27 0.94 -12.99 -1.17
C SER A 27 0.17 -14.21 -1.68
N VAL A 28 -1.15 -14.08 -1.83
CA VAL A 28 -2.03 -15.12 -2.40
C VAL A 28 -1.73 -15.36 -3.88
N LEU A 29 -1.29 -14.31 -4.58
CA LEU A 29 -0.86 -14.36 -5.97
C LEU A 29 0.63 -14.74 -6.12
N ASN A 30 1.28 -15.19 -5.04
CA ASN A 30 2.73 -15.45 -4.96
C ASN A 30 3.61 -14.21 -5.28
N LEU A 31 3.08 -13.01 -5.08
CA LEU A 31 3.78 -11.73 -5.29
C LEU A 31 4.33 -11.21 -3.95
N HIS A 32 5.38 -11.85 -3.44
CA HIS A 32 5.89 -11.59 -2.09
C HIS A 32 6.81 -10.36 -1.97
N HIS A 33 7.38 -9.88 -3.09
CA HIS A 33 8.36 -8.80 -3.06
C HIS A 33 7.71 -7.44 -3.29
N LYS A 34 8.21 -6.42 -2.59
CA LYS A 34 7.76 -5.02 -2.75
C LYS A 34 7.77 -4.56 -4.21
N GLU A 35 8.77 -4.99 -4.99
CA GLU A 35 8.85 -4.62 -6.40
C GLU A 35 7.74 -5.25 -7.24
N ALA A 36 7.22 -6.43 -6.88
CA ALA A 36 6.08 -7.01 -7.56
C ALA A 36 4.83 -6.11 -7.43
N ILE A 37 4.59 -5.54 -6.25
CA ILE A 37 3.48 -4.59 -6.04
C ILE A 37 3.71 -3.29 -6.80
N HIS A 38 4.96 -2.82 -6.86
CA HIS A 38 5.28 -1.68 -7.71
C HIS A 38 5.00 -1.95 -9.19
N GLN A 39 5.31 -3.17 -9.68
CA GLN A 39 5.00 -3.57 -11.05
C GLN A 39 3.48 -3.59 -11.30
N LEU A 40 2.65 -3.95 -10.30
CA LEU A 40 1.19 -3.82 -10.41
C LEU A 40 0.75 -2.37 -10.55
N MET A 41 1.38 -1.45 -9.82
CA MET A 41 1.12 -0.01 -9.96
C MET A 41 1.51 0.49 -11.35
N ASP A 42 2.66 0.06 -11.87
CA ASP A 42 3.19 0.44 -13.19
C ASP A 42 2.27 0.01 -14.35
N LYS A 43 1.35 -0.94 -14.14
CA LYS A 43 0.30 -1.29 -15.12
C LYS A 43 -0.80 -0.22 -15.23
N ILE A 44 -0.96 0.66 -14.23
CA ILE A 44 -1.98 1.72 -14.20
C ILE A 44 -1.35 3.09 -14.47
N VAL A 45 -0.19 3.37 -13.88
CA VAL A 45 0.43 4.70 -13.89
C VAL A 45 1.48 4.82 -14.99
N CYS A 46 1.54 5.96 -15.67
CA CYS A 46 2.59 6.23 -16.66
C CYS A 46 3.98 6.40 -16.02
N SER A 47 4.04 6.83 -14.75
CA SER A 47 5.28 6.99 -14.00
C SER A 47 5.00 7.15 -12.51
N ARG A 48 5.72 6.40 -11.67
CA ARG A 48 5.66 6.48 -10.20
C ARG A 48 6.20 7.80 -9.61
N ASP A 49 6.96 8.58 -10.38
CA ASP A 49 7.54 9.85 -9.93
C ASP A 49 6.72 11.07 -10.34
N LYS A 50 5.77 10.92 -11.27
CA LYS A 50 4.91 12.01 -11.71
C LYS A 50 3.76 12.20 -10.72
N ARG A 51 3.83 13.28 -9.91
CA ARG A 51 2.76 13.71 -8.98
C ARG A 51 1.37 13.60 -9.58
N ALA A 52 1.17 14.19 -10.75
CA ALA A 52 -0.16 14.29 -11.36
C ALA A 52 -0.71 12.91 -11.80
N CYS A 53 0.16 11.96 -12.12
CA CYS A 53 -0.23 10.57 -12.43
C CYS A 53 -0.59 9.81 -11.14
N MET A 54 0.29 9.86 -10.14
CA MET A 54 0.11 9.15 -8.88
C MET A 54 -1.04 9.70 -8.02
N LEU A 55 -1.32 11.01 -8.11
CA LEU A 55 -2.48 11.62 -7.47
C LEU A 55 -3.74 11.59 -8.36
N ARG A 56 -3.66 10.99 -9.55
CA ARG A 56 -4.76 10.84 -10.49
C ARG A 56 -5.42 12.17 -10.88
N CYS A 57 -4.61 13.22 -11.03
CA CYS A 57 -5.04 14.58 -11.38
C CYS A 57 -5.02 14.85 -12.90
N TYR A 58 -4.62 13.89 -13.74
CA TYR A 58 -4.61 14.02 -15.20
C TYR A 58 -5.88 13.45 -15.84
N THR A 59 -6.41 14.16 -16.83
CA THR A 59 -7.42 13.65 -17.78
C THR A 59 -6.79 12.78 -18.88
N ASP A 60 -5.55 13.07 -19.28
CA ASP A 60 -4.88 12.43 -20.43
C ASP A 60 -3.97 11.26 -20.03
N CYS A 61 -3.84 11.01 -18.73
CA CYS A 61 -3.25 9.76 -18.26
C CYS A 61 -4.30 8.68 -18.46
N PRO A 62 -3.99 7.57 -19.16
CA PRO A 62 -4.96 6.52 -19.41
C PRO A 62 -5.66 6.09 -18.13
N ASN A 63 -4.94 6.12 -16.98
CA ASN A 63 -5.41 5.69 -15.66
C ASN A 63 -6.24 4.40 -15.76
N ASN A 64 -5.85 3.59 -16.76
CA ASN A 64 -6.67 2.55 -17.29
C ASN A 64 -6.35 1.34 -16.44
N LYS A 65 -7.40 0.73 -15.90
CA LYS A 65 -7.26 -0.46 -15.09
C LYS A 65 -7.13 -1.72 -15.96
N GLU A 66 -7.48 -1.65 -17.26
CA GLU A 66 -7.48 -2.81 -18.15
C GLU A 66 -6.14 -3.54 -18.24
N PRO A 67 -4.97 -2.88 -18.38
CA PRO A 67 -3.69 -3.59 -18.38
C PRO A 67 -3.43 -4.35 -17.08
N LEU A 68 -3.87 -3.83 -15.94
CA LEU A 68 -3.77 -4.53 -14.66
C LEU A 68 -4.77 -5.68 -14.59
N LYS A 69 -6.03 -5.47 -14.99
CA LYS A 69 -7.06 -6.51 -15.01
C LYS A 69 -6.62 -7.69 -15.89
N ASN A 70 -6.17 -7.43 -17.11
CA ASN A 70 -5.68 -8.47 -18.03
C ASN A 70 -4.52 -9.25 -17.40
N TYR A 71 -3.57 -8.57 -16.77
CA TYR A 71 -2.46 -9.23 -16.08
C TYR A 71 -2.93 -10.11 -14.92
N LEU A 72 -3.90 -9.66 -14.13
CA LEU A 72 -4.49 -10.44 -13.04
C LEU A 72 -5.31 -11.63 -13.56
N SER A 73 -6.06 -11.45 -14.65
CA SER A 73 -6.77 -12.52 -15.34
C SER A 73 -5.80 -13.59 -15.86
N ASP A 74 -4.67 -13.18 -16.44
CA ASP A 74 -3.62 -14.12 -16.89
C ASP A 74 -2.98 -14.87 -15.73
N LEU A 75 -2.79 -14.22 -14.58
CA LEU A 75 -2.28 -14.85 -13.35
C LEU A 75 -3.27 -15.86 -12.76
N LEU A 76 -4.57 -15.62 -12.93
CA LEU A 76 -5.65 -16.41 -12.37
C LEU A 76 -6.28 -17.38 -13.37
N LYS A 77 -5.78 -17.45 -14.61
CA LYS A 77 -6.37 -18.22 -15.72
C LYS A 77 -6.53 -19.72 -15.45
N ASP A 78 -5.70 -20.27 -14.56
CA ASP A 78 -5.68 -21.69 -14.23
C ASP A 78 -6.71 -22.01 -13.12
N TYR A 79 -7.31 -20.99 -12.50
CA TYR A 79 -8.40 -21.13 -11.54
C TYR A 79 -9.75 -21.10 -12.27
N VAL A 80 -10.70 -21.92 -11.83
CA VAL A 80 -12.09 -21.83 -12.30
C VAL A 80 -12.77 -20.64 -11.62
N ASP A 81 -13.65 -19.91 -12.31
CA ASP A 81 -14.31 -18.71 -11.73
C ASP A 81 -15.04 -18.98 -10.40
N GLU A 82 -15.57 -20.21 -10.23
CA GLU A 82 -16.25 -20.70 -9.03
C GLU A 82 -15.30 -21.16 -7.92
N GLU A 83 -14.00 -21.28 -8.18
CA GLU A 83 -13.03 -21.61 -7.15
C GLU A 83 -12.93 -20.48 -6.12
N GLU A 84 -12.80 -20.89 -4.87
CA GLU A 84 -12.72 -19.97 -3.76
C GLU A 84 -11.26 -19.65 -3.43
N ILE A 85 -10.95 -18.36 -3.36
CA ILE A 85 -9.66 -17.85 -2.88
C ILE A 85 -9.81 -17.45 -1.42
N GLN A 86 -8.97 -18.04 -0.57
CA GLN A 86 -8.83 -17.66 0.82
C GLN A 86 -7.69 -16.66 1.00
N PHE A 87 -7.96 -15.53 1.67
CA PHE A 87 -6.97 -14.50 1.95
C PHE A 87 -7.25 -13.75 3.25
N SER A 88 -6.22 -13.19 3.86
CA SER A 88 -6.35 -12.35 5.06
C SER A 88 -6.34 -10.86 4.71
N GLN A 89 -7.11 -10.05 5.42
CA GLN A 89 -6.97 -8.59 5.38
C GLN A 89 -7.25 -7.97 6.74
N TRP A 90 -6.64 -6.81 6.98
CA TRP A 90 -6.97 -5.93 8.09
C TRP A 90 -8.28 -5.19 7.84
N PHE A 91 -9.13 -5.17 8.85
CA PHE A 91 -10.41 -4.49 8.85
C PHE A 91 -10.63 -3.78 10.20
N ASN A 92 -11.46 -2.73 10.20
CA ASN A 92 -11.80 -1.95 11.39
C ASN A 92 -13.32 -1.87 11.57
N ASP A 93 -13.83 -2.50 12.63
CA ASP A 93 -15.22 -2.40 13.10
C ASP A 93 -15.35 -1.71 14.46
N GLY A 94 -14.42 -0.79 14.75
CA GLY A 94 -14.20 -0.20 16.06
C GLY A 94 -12.92 -0.72 16.73
N ARG A 95 -12.37 -1.85 16.24
CA ARG A 95 -11.02 -2.33 16.56
C ARG A 95 -10.34 -2.84 15.30
N MET A 96 -9.04 -2.58 15.18
CA MET A 96 -8.22 -3.11 14.09
C MET A 96 -8.00 -4.61 14.29
N LYS A 97 -8.36 -5.43 13.31
CA LYS A 97 -8.19 -6.89 13.35
C LYS A 97 -7.90 -7.47 11.98
N ILE A 98 -7.15 -8.58 11.96
CA ILE A 98 -7.04 -9.42 10.77
C ILE A 98 -8.27 -10.32 10.70
N GLN A 99 -8.88 -10.37 9.52
CA GLN A 99 -9.94 -11.32 9.19
C GLN A 99 -9.54 -12.12 7.96
N THR A 100 -9.72 -13.44 8.03
CA THR A 100 -9.64 -14.31 6.86
C THR A 100 -10.96 -14.31 6.13
N MET A 101 -10.90 -14.07 4.84
CA MET A 101 -12.03 -14.07 3.92
C MET A 101 -11.85 -15.15 2.88
N THR A 102 -12.97 -15.69 2.43
CA THR A 102 -13.05 -16.62 1.32
C THR A 102 -13.99 -16.00 0.30
N LEU A 103 -13.50 -15.75 -0.91
CA LEU A 103 -14.28 -15.17 -2.00
C LEU A 103 -14.05 -15.96 -3.28
N PRO A 104 -15.06 -16.09 -4.16
CA PRO A 104 -14.84 -16.58 -5.52
C PRO A 104 -13.78 -15.75 -6.25
N VAL A 105 -13.04 -16.38 -7.17
CA VAL A 105 -12.00 -15.73 -8.00
C VAL A 105 -12.54 -14.46 -8.68
N GLU A 106 -13.77 -14.51 -9.22
CA GLU A 106 -14.43 -13.37 -9.84
C GLU A 106 -14.62 -12.15 -8.91
N LYS A 107 -14.71 -12.37 -7.60
CA LYS A 107 -14.88 -11.32 -6.58
C LYS A 107 -13.57 -10.90 -5.93
N PHE A 108 -12.44 -11.37 -6.43
CA PHE A 108 -11.12 -11.05 -5.90
C PHE A 108 -10.67 -9.63 -6.34
N MET A 109 -11.09 -8.62 -5.58
CA MET A 109 -10.94 -7.17 -5.89
C MET A 109 -9.52 -6.61 -5.67
N VAL A 110 -8.48 -7.20 -6.26
CA VAL A 110 -7.09 -6.72 -6.15
C VAL A 110 -6.92 -5.36 -6.82
N THR A 111 -7.56 -5.17 -7.98
CA THR A 111 -7.47 -3.97 -8.80
C THR A 111 -7.81 -2.71 -8.00
N GLU A 112 -8.90 -2.71 -7.23
CA GLU A 112 -9.34 -1.58 -6.44
C GLU A 112 -8.37 -1.24 -5.31
N LYS A 113 -7.77 -2.27 -4.70
CA LYS A 113 -6.78 -2.09 -3.62
C LYS A 113 -5.49 -1.48 -4.16
N ILE A 114 -5.03 -1.90 -5.34
CA ILE A 114 -3.89 -1.26 -6.03
C ILE A 114 -4.21 0.20 -6.39
N VAL A 115 -5.42 0.47 -6.89
CA VAL A 115 -5.86 1.84 -7.22
C VAL A 115 -5.86 2.75 -5.98
N ALA A 116 -6.28 2.24 -4.83
CA ALA A 116 -6.23 2.98 -3.56
C ALA A 116 -4.78 3.16 -3.06
N LEU A 117 -3.91 2.18 -3.30
CA LEU A 117 -2.51 2.23 -2.90
C LEU A 117 -1.71 3.29 -3.66
N ILE A 118 -1.99 3.52 -4.94
CA ILE A 118 -1.23 4.44 -5.80
C ILE A 118 -1.02 5.84 -5.18
N PRO A 119 -2.07 6.62 -4.87
CA PRO A 119 -1.90 7.95 -4.29
C PRO A 119 -1.28 7.87 -2.89
N HIS A 120 -1.64 6.84 -2.12
CA HIS A 120 -1.15 6.68 -0.76
C HIS A 120 0.37 6.41 -0.72
N SER A 121 0.86 5.53 -1.59
CA SER A 121 2.29 5.22 -1.74
C SER A 121 3.09 6.47 -2.15
N TYR A 122 2.56 7.28 -3.06
CA TYR A 122 3.20 8.54 -3.46
C TYR A 122 3.26 9.56 -2.32
N ILE A 123 2.13 9.81 -1.65
CA ILE A 123 2.06 10.74 -0.51
C ILE A 123 3.03 10.31 0.59
N SER A 124 3.02 9.02 0.92
CA SER A 124 3.97 8.40 1.85
C SER A 124 5.42 8.64 1.44
N LYS A 125 5.79 8.40 0.17
CA LYS A 125 7.14 8.67 -0.35
C LYS A 125 7.54 10.14 -0.19
N ILE A 126 6.69 11.08 -0.63
CA ILE A 126 6.97 12.52 -0.57
C ILE A 126 7.08 13.00 0.88
N GLN A 127 6.17 12.59 1.77
CA GLN A 127 6.24 12.91 3.19
C GLN A 127 7.53 12.37 3.82
N SER A 128 7.98 11.17 3.43
CA SER A 128 9.25 10.59 3.90
C SER A 128 10.42 11.46 3.51
N SER A 129 10.49 11.81 2.23
CA SER A 129 11.60 12.56 1.67
C SER A 129 11.66 13.94 2.29
N TYR A 130 10.51 14.62 2.38
CA TYR A 130 10.42 15.94 2.99
C TYR A 130 10.82 15.92 4.47
N LEU A 131 10.34 14.93 5.22
CA LEU A 131 10.71 14.76 6.62
C LEU A 131 12.22 14.53 6.79
N LYS A 132 12.80 13.65 5.98
CA LYS A 132 14.24 13.38 6.00
C LYS A 132 15.04 14.67 5.72
N THR A 133 14.69 15.38 4.65
CA THR A 133 15.32 16.67 4.31
C THR A 133 15.16 17.69 5.44
N ARG A 134 13.99 17.78 6.09
CA ARG A 134 13.78 18.70 7.22
C ARG A 134 14.61 18.32 8.45
N LYS A 135 14.77 17.03 8.75
CA LYS A 135 15.64 16.56 9.84
C LYS A 135 17.12 16.88 9.57
N GLU A 136 17.56 16.72 8.32
CA GLU A 136 18.95 16.97 7.92
C GLU A 136 19.31 18.47 7.84
N ASN A 137 18.31 19.36 7.69
CA ASN A 137 18.50 20.80 7.53
C ASN A 137 17.81 21.62 8.63
N LEU A 138 17.56 21.02 9.80
CA LEU A 138 16.95 21.70 10.93
C LEU A 138 17.97 22.68 11.53
N LYS A 139 17.55 23.93 11.77
CA LYS A 139 18.40 24.93 12.43
C LYS A 139 18.34 24.76 13.95
N ASP A 140 19.33 25.33 14.64
CA ASP A 140 19.44 25.27 16.11
C ASP A 140 18.25 25.92 16.83
N ASP A 141 17.57 26.88 16.20
CA ASP A 141 16.39 27.58 16.72
C ASP A 141 15.05 26.98 16.23
N GLU A 142 15.09 25.90 15.45
CA GLU A 142 13.92 25.23 14.90
C GLU A 142 13.68 23.90 15.62
N CYS A 143 12.41 23.56 15.85
CA CYS A 143 12.01 22.22 16.28
C CYS A 143 11.02 21.63 15.28
N LEU A 144 11.11 20.31 15.07
CA LEU A 144 10.18 19.59 14.22
C LEU A 144 9.18 18.83 15.09
N ILE A 145 7.92 19.25 15.04
CA ILE A 145 6.82 18.55 15.72
C ILE A 145 6.20 17.54 14.76
N LEU A 146 6.29 16.26 15.12
CA LEU A 146 5.60 15.17 14.43
C LEU A 146 4.38 14.76 15.25
N MET A 147 3.21 14.90 14.67
CA MET A 147 1.96 14.45 15.29
C MET A 147 1.54 13.13 14.64
N GLU A 148 1.48 12.07 15.43
CA GLU A 148 0.84 10.81 15.04
C GLU A 148 -0.49 10.66 15.80
N PHE A 149 -1.58 10.54 15.06
CA PHE A 149 -2.90 10.16 15.60
C PHE A 149 -3.02 8.63 15.66
N ALA A 150 -2.00 7.95 16.18
CA ALA A 150 -2.06 6.50 16.35
C ALA A 150 -2.81 6.18 17.65
N GLU A 151 -4.01 5.61 17.54
CA GLU A 151 -4.85 5.25 18.69
C GLU A 151 -4.41 3.96 19.40
N ASN A 152 -3.33 3.29 18.96
CA ASN A 152 -2.90 2.00 19.50
C ASN A 152 -1.54 2.08 20.19
N TYR A 153 -1.53 2.39 21.49
CA TYR A 153 -0.40 2.12 22.39
C TYR A 153 -0.48 0.67 22.87
N ASN A 154 -0.09 -0.29 22.03
CA ASN A 154 0.16 -1.67 22.45
C ASN A 154 1.52 -2.14 21.91
N PHE A 155 2.13 -3.09 22.61
CA PHE A 155 3.42 -3.68 22.24
C PHE A 155 3.31 -4.26 20.82
N VAL A 156 4.02 -3.65 19.86
CA VAL A 156 3.76 -3.92 18.44
C VAL A 156 4.52 -5.17 17.99
N LEU A 157 3.78 -6.15 17.45
CA LEU A 157 4.36 -7.20 16.62
C LEU A 157 4.72 -6.63 15.24
N GLN A 158 5.85 -7.08 14.68
CA GLN A 158 6.34 -6.59 13.39
C GLN A 158 5.29 -6.81 12.29
N ASN A 159 4.90 -5.74 11.58
CA ASN A 159 3.86 -5.67 10.52
C ASN A 159 2.40 -5.58 10.97
N GLU A 160 2.09 -5.34 12.25
CA GLU A 160 0.74 -4.94 12.63
C GLU A 160 0.38 -3.58 12.05
N VAL A 161 -0.89 -3.45 11.63
CA VAL A 161 -1.39 -2.18 11.12
C VAL A 161 -1.60 -1.20 12.26
N GLN A 162 -1.11 0.02 12.05
CA GLN A 162 -1.28 1.13 12.98
C GLN A 162 -2.04 2.30 12.34
#